data_AF-A0A0C7NKQ5-F1
#
_entry.id   AF-A0A0C7NKQ5-F1
#
_cell.length_a   1.000
_cell.length_b   1.000
_cell.length_c   1.000
_cell.angle_alpha   90.00
_cell.angle_beta   90.00
_cell.angle_gamma   90.00
#
_symmetry.space_group_name_H-M   'P 1'
#
loop_
_entity.id
_entity.type
_entity.pdbx_description
1 polymer ?
#
loop_
_entity_poly.entity_id
_entity_poly.type
_entity_poly.pdbx_seq_one_letter_code
_entity_poly.pdbx_strand_id
1 'polypeptide(L)' 'MKMQNPHDKFFKETFSKVSVAKDFLNNYLPQSIMNVIDIDTLEP' A
#
# COMPACT_ATOMS: atom_id res chain seq x y z
N MET A 1 -2.88 17.16 -3.84
CA MET A 1 -4.25 16.62 -4.01
C MET A 1 -5.13 17.11 -2.88
N LYS A 2 -6.25 17.79 -3.16
CA LYS A 2 -7.26 18.00 -2.12
C LYS A 2 -7.83 16.62 -1.77
N MET A 3 -7.80 16.20 -0.50
CA MET A 3 -8.59 15.05 -0.03
C MET A 3 -10.06 15.43 -0.13
N GLN A 4 -10.67 15.16 -1.28
CA GLN A 4 -11.98 15.71 -1.63
C GLN A 4 -13.13 14.76 -1.33
N ASN A 5 -12.86 13.47 -1.12
CA ASN A 5 -13.88 12.49 -0.80
C ASN A 5 -13.43 11.56 0.35
N PRO A 6 -14.39 10.93 1.06
CA PRO A 6 -14.10 9.99 2.15
C PRO A 6 -13.19 8.82 1.74
N HIS A 7 -13.25 8.40 0.47
CA HIS A 7 -12.43 7.32 -0.06
C HIS A 7 -10.94 7.69 -0.06
N ASP A 8 -10.58 8.88 -0.55
CA ASP A 8 -9.18 9.34 -0.61
C ASP A 8 -8.59 9.53 0.78
N LYS A 9 -9.40 10.03 1.72
CA LYS A 9 -9.02 10.17 3.13
C LYS A 9 -8.72 8.80 3.75
N PHE A 10 -9.64 7.85 3.58
CA PHE A 10 -9.47 6.49 4.08
C PHE A 10 -8.24 5.81 3.47
N PHE A 11 -8.06 5.93 2.15
CA PHE A 11 -6.92 5.36 1.45
C PHE A 11 -5.61 5.92 2.02
N LYS A 12 -5.50 7.24 2.16
CA LYS A 12 -4.28 7.86 2.68
C LYS A 12 -4.02 7.48 4.14
N GLU A 13 -5.01 7.54 5.03
CA GLU A 13 -4.84 7.19 6.44
C GLU A 13 -4.46 5.72 6.66
N THR A 14 -4.95 4.84 5.77
CA THR A 14 -4.67 3.41 5.81
C THR A 14 -3.30 3.09 5.22
N PHE A 15 -3.04 3.50 3.98
CA PHE A 15 -1.86 3.10 3.21
C PHE A 15 -0.63 3.98 3.42
N SER A 16 -0.73 5.15 4.06
CA SER A 16 0.46 5.88 4.53
C SER A 16 1.19 5.16 5.68
N LYS A 17 0.60 4.11 6.25
CA LYS A 17 1.29 3.22 7.19
C LYS A 17 1.99 2.13 6.40
N VAL A 18 3.32 2.19 6.33
CA VAL A 18 4.16 1.22 5.58
C VAL A 18 3.83 -0.22 5.97
N SER A 19 3.58 -0.52 7.25
CA SER A 19 3.18 -1.87 7.69
C SER A 19 1.88 -2.34 7.03
N VAL A 20 0.87 -1.48 6.97
CA VAL A 20 -0.43 -1.81 6.36
C VAL A 20 -0.29 -2.00 4.86
N ALA A 21 0.47 -1.14 4.18
CA ALA A 21 0.75 -1.29 2.76
C ALA A 21 1.52 -2.59 2.47
N LYS A 22 2.55 -2.89 3.28
CA LYS A 22 3.35 -4.12 3.17
C LYS A 22 2.49 -5.37 3.39
N ASP A 23 1.66 -5.39 4.41
CA ASP A 23 0.74 -6.50 4.69
C ASP A 23 -0.27 -6.70 3.55
N PHE A 24 -0.82 -5.61 3.00
CA PHE A 24 -1.73 -5.69 1.87
C PHE A 24 -1.04 -6.32 0.64
N LEU A 25 0.15 -5.86 0.28
CA LEU A 25 0.88 -6.40 -0.87
C LEU A 25 1.21 -7.89 -0.68
N ASN A 26 1.68 -8.29 0.51
CA ASN A 26 1.99 -9.69 0.80
C ASN A 26 0.79 -10.63 0.73
N ASN A 27 -0.41 -10.17 1.11
CA ASN A 27 -1.60 -11.02 1.16
C ASN A 27 -2.38 -11.05 -0.18
N TYR A 28 -2.26 -10.01 -1.00
CA TYR A 28 -3.13 -9.83 -2.17
C TYR A 28 -2.40 -9.84 -3.51
N LEU A 29 -1.08 -9.67 -3.56
CA LEU A 29 -0.36 -9.81 -4.82
C LEU A 29 -0.11 -11.29 -5.16
N PRO A 30 -0.29 -11.69 -6.43
CA PRO A 30 0.17 -12.99 -6.89
C PRO A 30 1.68 -13.15 -6.67
N GLN A 31 2.12 -14.37 -6.36
CA GLN A 31 3.53 -14.67 -6.12
C GLN A 31 4.45 -14.25 -7.29
N SER A 32 3.96 -14.35 -8.53
CA SER A 32 4.71 -13.91 -9.72
C SER A 32 5.07 -12.42 -9.69
N ILE A 33 4.23 -11.58 -9.09
CA ILE A 33 4.50 -10.15 -8.92
C ILE A 33 5.42 -9.92 -7.73
N MET A 34 5.18 -10.62 -6.60
CA MET A 34 6.06 -10.54 -5.42
C MET A 34 7.51 -10.91 -5.73
N ASN A 35 7.75 -11.78 -6.71
CA ASN A 35 9.10 -12.19 -7.12
C ASN A 35 9.88 -11.13 -7.92
N VAL A 36 9.22 -10.08 -8.42
CA VAL A 36 9.85 -9.06 -9.29
C VAL A 36 9.85 -7.66 -8.68
N ILE A 37 9.27 -7.49 -7.49
CA ILE A 37 9.27 -6.23 -6.74
C ILE A 37 10.13 -6.37 -5.49
N ASP A 38 10.69 -5.26 -5.04
CA ASP A 38 11.33 -5.17 -3.73
C ASP A 38 10.36 -4.46 -2.77
N ILE A 39 9.80 -5.21 -1.81
CA ILE A 39 8.83 -4.68 -0.85
C ILE A 39 9.50 -3.88 0.28
N ASP A 40 10.81 -4.02 0.45
CA ASP A 40 11.56 -3.33 1.48
C ASP A 40 11.90 -1.88 1.07
N THR A 41 11.64 -1.49 -0.18
CA THR A 41 11.77 -0.11 -0.67
C THR A 41 10.51 0.74 -0.47
N LEU A 42 9.48 0.26 0.24
CA LEU A 42 8.31 1.08 0.54
C LEU A 42 8.64 2.20 1.55
N GLU A 43 8.23 3.43 1.22
CA GLU A 43 8.43 4.62 2.05
C GLU A 43 7.10 5.37 2.29
N PRO A 44 6.98 6.15 3.40
CA PRO A 44 5.77 6.90 3.76
C PRO A 44 5.41 8.07 2.81
#